data_AF-A0A923ZJ29-F1
#
_entry.id   AF-A0A923ZJ29-F1
#
_cell.length_a   1.000
_cell.length_b   1.000
_cell.length_c   1.000
_cell.angle_alpha   90.00
_cell.angle_beta   90.00
_cell.angle_gamma   90.00
#
_symmetry.space_group_name_H-M   'P 1'
#
loop_
_entity.id
_entity.type
_entity.pdbx_description
1 polymer ?
#
loop_
_entity_poly.entity_id
_entity_poly.type
_entity_poly.pdbx_seq_one_letter_code
_entity_poly.pdbx_strand_id
1 'polypeptide(L)'
;MAKQLRHTEPAIDAIDVTDPSLYAQDSWRPVFARMRAEAPVHFCAESPFGPYWSINSHADIQAVEARPDIFSSSHVFGGITVVDLMGDFNLPQFIA
;
A
#
# COMPACT_ATOMS: atom_id res chain seq x y z
N MET A 1 -11.38 29.72 21.87
CA MET A 1 -10.75 28.52 22.46
C MET A 1 -11.19 27.32 21.62
N ALA A 2 -10.51 27.06 20.51
CA ALA A 2 -10.83 25.92 19.65
C ALA A 2 -10.39 24.63 20.34
N LYS A 3 -11.33 23.70 20.47
CA LYS A 3 -11.14 22.37 21.07
C LYS A 3 -10.12 21.63 20.20
N GLN A 4 -8.90 21.44 20.71
CA GLN A 4 -7.89 20.58 20.10
C GLN A 4 -8.52 19.19 19.94
N LEU A 5 -8.87 18.83 18.70
CA LEU A 5 -9.34 17.48 18.39
C LEU A 5 -8.15 16.56 18.62
N ARG A 6 -8.23 15.73 19.65
CA ARG A 6 -7.29 14.62 19.84
C ARG A 6 -7.44 13.73 18.61
N HIS A 7 -6.51 13.80 17.68
CA HIS A 7 -6.36 12.77 16.66
C HIS A 7 -5.90 11.53 17.41
N THR A 8 -6.85 10.64 17.71
CA THR A 8 -6.52 9.30 18.16
C THR A 8 -5.79 8.65 17.00
N GLU A 9 -4.53 8.28 17.21
CA GLU A 9 -3.75 7.57 16.20
C GLU A 9 -4.47 6.24 15.87
N PRO A 10 -4.69 5.91 14.59
CA PRO A 10 -5.39 4.68 14.24
C PRO A 10 -4.63 3.45 14.75
N ALA A 11 -5.37 2.38 15.07
CA ALA A 11 -4.77 1.06 15.30
C ALA A 11 -3.96 0.64 14.06
N ILE A 12 -2.88 -0.12 14.25
CA ILE A 12 -1.97 -0.45 13.15
C ILE A 12 -2.71 -1.17 12.01
N ASP A 13 -3.58 -2.12 12.35
CA ASP A 13 -4.40 -2.90 11.41
C ASP A 13 -5.45 -2.07 10.64
N ALA A 14 -5.74 -0.87 11.12
CA ALA A 14 -6.72 0.04 10.50
C ALA A 14 -6.07 1.06 9.56
N ILE A 15 -4.74 1.01 9.36
CA ILE A 15 -4.06 1.94 8.47
C ILE A 15 -4.28 1.54 7.02
N ASP A 16 -4.87 2.44 6.25
CA ASP A 16 -4.96 2.35 4.79
C ASP A 16 -4.06 3.43 4.15
N VAL A 17 -2.95 3.00 3.56
CA VAL A 17 -2.00 3.89 2.86
C VAL A 17 -2.44 4.24 1.44
N THR A 18 -3.58 3.74 0.97
CA THR A 18 -4.16 4.16 -0.31
C THR A 18 -4.93 5.47 -0.21
N ASP A 19 -5.19 5.99 1.00
CA ASP A 19 -5.84 7.28 1.19
C ASP A 19 -5.03 8.41 0.51
N PRO A 20 -5.56 9.05 -0.55
CA PRO A 20 -4.85 10.11 -1.27
C PRO A 20 -4.55 11.33 -0.38
N SER A 21 -5.28 11.50 0.73
CA SER A 21 -5.09 12.61 1.66
C SER A 21 -3.71 12.61 2.31
N LEU A 22 -3.12 11.43 2.55
CA LEU A 22 -1.78 11.26 3.11
C LEU A 22 -0.70 11.90 2.24
N TYR A 23 -0.86 11.81 0.93
CA TYR A 23 0.08 12.35 -0.04
C TYR A 23 -0.22 13.83 -0.34
N ALA A 24 -1.50 14.19 -0.48
CA ALA A 24 -1.92 15.57 -0.71
C ALA A 24 -1.48 16.51 0.43
N GLN A 25 -1.38 15.99 1.66
CA GLN A 25 -0.98 16.74 2.85
C GLN A 25 0.49 16.51 3.26
N ASP A 26 1.25 15.72 2.50
CA ASP A 26 2.63 15.28 2.84
C ASP A 26 2.75 14.68 4.26
N SER A 27 1.71 14.00 4.73
CA SER A 27 1.62 13.41 6.07
C SER A 27 1.95 11.91 6.11
N TRP A 28 2.29 11.32 4.97
CA TRP A 28 2.62 9.89 4.81
C TRP A 28 3.89 9.46 5.58
N ARG A 29 4.88 10.34 5.74
CA ARG A 29 6.20 9.99 6.33
C ARG A 29 6.09 9.36 7.72
N PRO A 30 5.43 9.98 8.72
CA PRO A 30 5.27 9.39 10.05
C PRO A 30 4.44 8.11 10.03
N VAL A 31 3.43 8.00 9.15
CA VAL A 31 2.63 6.77 8.99
C VAL A 31 3.52 5.60 8.56
N PHE A 32 4.29 5.77 7.49
CA PHE A 32 5.20 4.72 7.03
C PHE A 32 6.37 4.45 7.99
N ALA A 33 6.81 5.45 8.77
CA ALA A 33 7.80 5.24 9.83
C ALA A 33 7.27 4.30 10.92
N ARG A 34 6.02 4.50 11.34
CA ARG A 34 5.35 3.62 12.29
C ARG A 34 5.12 2.22 11.71
N MET A 35 4.60 2.13 10.49
CA MET A 35 4.39 0.83 9.84
C MET A 35 5.69 0.04 9.71
N ARG A 36 6.82 0.67 9.36
CA ARG A 36 8.12 -0.02 9.35
C ARG A 36 8.56 -0.55 10.72
N ALA A 37 8.20 0.14 11.80
CA ALA A 37 8.59 -0.24 13.16
C ALA A 37 7.68 -1.35 13.74
N GLU A 38 6.38 -1.28 13.46
CA GLU A 38 5.37 -2.13 14.11
C GLU A 38 4.87 -3.28 13.21
N ALA A 39 4.73 -3.04 11.90
CA ALA A 39 4.14 -3.98 10.94
C ALA A 39 4.81 -3.81 9.55
N PRO A 40 6.09 -4.21 9.38
CA PRO A 40 6.82 -4.03 8.13
C PRO A 40 6.18 -4.78 6.95
N VAL A 41 5.43 -5.84 7.24
CA VAL A 41 4.49 -6.51 6.32
C VAL A 41 3.10 -6.38 6.94
N HIS A 42 2.28 -5.50 6.37
CA HIS A 42 0.98 -5.09 6.94
C HIS A 42 -0.17 -5.51 6.02
N PHE A 43 -1.20 -6.15 6.57
CA PHE A 43 -2.41 -6.50 5.83
C PHE A 43 -3.51 -5.47 6.08
N CYS A 44 -3.93 -4.78 5.01
CA CYS A 44 -5.08 -3.88 5.03
C CYS A 44 -6.30 -4.66 4.52
N ALA A 45 -7.25 -4.97 5.41
CA ALA A 45 -8.42 -5.79 5.06
C ALA A 45 -9.51 -4.99 4.32
N GLU A 46 -9.61 -3.69 4.58
CA GLU A 46 -10.66 -2.82 4.05
C GLU A 46 -10.02 -1.57 3.41
N SER A 47 -10.17 -1.42 2.09
CA SER A 47 -9.77 -0.22 1.35
C SER A 47 -10.73 0.03 0.18
N PRO A 48 -10.72 1.22 -0.45
CA PRO A 48 -11.47 1.48 -1.68
C PRO A 48 -11.12 0.54 -2.85
N PHE A 49 -9.98 -0.15 -2.77
CA PHE A 49 -9.43 -1.04 -3.79
C PHE A 49 -9.51 -2.53 -3.41
N GLY A 50 -10.16 -2.85 -2.29
CA GLY A 50 -10.16 -4.20 -1.72
C GLY A 50 -8.96 -4.49 -0.80
N PRO A 51 -8.82 -5.73 -0.30
CA PRO A 51 -7.76 -6.07 0.63
C PRO A 51 -6.38 -6.13 -0.05
N TYR A 52 -5.34 -5.63 0.62
CA TYR A 52 -3.98 -5.65 0.09
C TYR A 52 -2.91 -5.76 1.19
N TRP A 53 -1.68 -6.10 0.77
CA TRP A 53 -0.50 -6.11 1.65
C TRP A 53 0.38 -4.89 1.37
N SER A 54 0.74 -4.16 2.41
CA SER A 54 1.78 -3.13 2.36
C SER A 54 3.12 -3.74 2.79
N ILE A 55 4.09 -3.73 1.88
CA ILE A 55 5.48 -4.11 2.18
C ILE A 55 6.28 -2.83 2.40
N ASN A 56 6.65 -2.56 3.65
CA ASN A 56 7.15 -1.25 4.08
C ASN A 56 8.66 -1.20 4.29
N SER A 57 9.32 -2.36 4.37
CA SER A 57 10.76 -2.45 4.62
C SER A 57 11.54 -2.62 3.31
N HIS A 58 12.73 -2.01 3.23
CA HIS A 58 13.57 -2.10 2.04
C HIS A 58 13.98 -3.56 1.74
N ALA A 59 14.36 -4.32 2.76
CA ALA A 59 14.80 -5.71 2.59
C ALA A 59 13.66 -6.59 2.06
N ASP A 60 12.43 -6.40 2.56
CA ASP A 60 11.28 -7.18 2.11
C ASP A 60 10.85 -6.80 0.69
N ILE A 61 10.92 -5.51 0.33
CA ILE A 61 10.68 -5.06 -1.05
C ILE A 61 11.67 -5.75 -2.01
N GLN A 62 12.96 -5.74 -1.69
CA GLN A 62 13.97 -6.43 -2.51
C GLN A 62 13.71 -7.93 -2.63
N ALA A 63 13.26 -8.58 -1.55
CA ALA A 63 12.95 -10.02 -1.56
C ALA A 63 11.72 -10.34 -2.44
N VAL A 64 10.70 -9.48 -2.41
CA VAL A 64 9.49 -9.61 -3.26
C VAL A 64 9.84 -9.37 -4.73
N GLU A 65 10.55 -8.29 -5.02
CA GLU A 65 10.92 -7.90 -6.38
C GLU A 65 11.84 -8.96 -7.06
N ALA A 66 12.70 -9.61 -6.28
CA ALA A 66 13.58 -10.67 -6.77
C ALA A 66 12.86 -12.01 -7.07
N ARG A 67 11.56 -12.14 -6.79
CA ARG A 67 10.79 -13.39 -6.89
C ARG A 67 9.54 -13.25 -7.78
N PRO A 68 9.71 -12.95 -9.08
CA PRO A 68 8.60 -12.83 -10.03
C PRO A 68 7.86 -14.15 -10.28
N ASP A 69 8.48 -15.29 -9.93
CA ASP A 69 7.86 -16.62 -9.94
C ASP A 69 6.76 -16.78 -8.88
N ILE A 70 6.81 -15.97 -7.81
CA ILE A 70 5.81 -15.92 -6.73
C ILE A 70 4.94 -14.66 -6.85
N PHE A 71 5.57 -13.51 -7.12
CA PHE A 71 4.91 -12.20 -7.16
C PHE A 71 4.85 -11.66 -8.59
N SER A 72 3.73 -11.91 -9.27
CA SER A 72 3.58 -11.54 -10.68
C SER A 72 3.25 -10.06 -10.88
N SER A 73 3.86 -9.45 -11.89
CA SER A 73 3.49 -8.12 -12.42
C SER A 73 2.56 -8.19 -13.63
N SER A 74 2.13 -9.41 -14.03
CA SER A 74 1.28 -9.60 -15.20
C SER A 74 -0.10 -8.98 -15.00
N HIS A 75 -0.62 -8.30 -16.02
CA HIS A 75 -2.00 -7.79 -16.03
C HIS A 75 -3.04 -8.90 -15.79
N VAL A 76 -2.69 -10.18 -16.06
CA VAL A 76 -3.60 -11.33 -15.92
C VAL A 76 -3.92 -11.55 -14.44
N PHE A 77 -3.03 -11.13 -13.56
CA PHE A 77 -3.11 -11.31 -12.12
C PHE A 77 -3.27 -10.00 -11.34
N GLY A 78 -3.68 -8.91 -12.00
CA GLY A 78 -3.91 -7.60 -11.35
C GLY A 78 -2.90 -6.50 -11.70
N GLY A 79 -1.76 -6.85 -12.32
CA GLY A 79 -0.77 -5.86 -12.76
C GLY A 79 0.08 -5.28 -11.63
N ILE A 80 0.51 -4.02 -11.78
CA ILE A 80 1.46 -3.35 -10.87
C ILE A 80 0.84 -2.23 -10.03
N THR A 81 -0.44 -1.92 -10.25
CA THR A 81 -1.16 -0.87 -9.54
C THR A 81 -2.09 -1.49 -8.50
N VAL A 82 -2.33 -0.78 -7.39
CA VAL A 82 -3.33 -1.21 -6.40
C VAL A 82 -4.76 -1.21 -6.96
N VAL A 83 -4.98 -0.47 -8.04
CA VAL A 83 -6.24 -0.47 -8.78
C VAL A 83 -6.27 -1.68 -9.71
N ASP A 84 -7.25 -2.55 -9.53
CA ASP A 84 -7.61 -3.54 -10.54
C ASP A 84 -8.18 -2.80 -11.76
N LEU A 85 -7.42 -2.79 -12.85
CA LEU A 85 -7.89 -2.31 -14.14
C LEU A 85 -8.86 -3.34 -14.74
N MET A 86 -10.10 -3.37 -14.24
CA MET A 86 -11.17 -4.16 -14.86
C MET A 86 -11.57 -3.54 -16.21
N GLY A 87 -11.02 -4.09 -17.30
CA GLY A 87 -11.42 -3.78 -18.68
C GLY A 87 -10.45 -4.37 -19.71
N ASP A 88 -10.91 -4.54 -20.96
CA ASP A 88 -10.19 -5.08 -22.13
C ASP A 88 -8.91 -4.30 -22.56
N PHE A 89 -8.39 -3.42 -21.72
CA PHE A 89 -7.16 -2.70 -21.98
C PHE A 89 -5.95 -3.55 -21.61
N ASN A 90 -5.59 -4.43 -22.54
CA ASN A 90 -4.29 -5.10 -22.58
C ASN A 90 -3.21 -4.06 -22.93
N LEU A 91 -2.88 -3.20 -21.97
CA LEU A 91 -1.70 -2.36 -22.04
C LEU A 91 -0.53 -3.18 -21.51
N PRO A 92 0.46 -3.55 -22.35
CA PRO A 92 1.62 -4.29 -21.87
C PRO A 92 2.30 -3.49 -20.76
N GLN A 93 2.26 -4.03 -19.55
CA GLN A 93 2.95 -3.49 -18.38
C GLN A 93 4.39 -3.99 -18.45
N PHE A 94 5.28 -3.18 -19.02
CA PHE A 94 6.70 -3.50 -19.11
C PHE A 94 7.39 -3.08 -17.81
N ILE A 95 7.54 -4.00 -16.87
CA ILE A 95 8.61 -3.94 -15.88
C ILE A 95 9.37 -5.27 -16.01
N ALA A 96 10.60 -5.16 -16.54
CA ALA A 96 11.58 -6.24 -16.65
C ALA A 96 12.52 -6.21 -15.46
#